data_AF-A0A2V6U8L7-F1
#
_entry.id   AF-A0A2V6U8L7-F1
#
_cell.length_a   1.000
_cell.length_b   1.000
_cell.length_c   1.000
_cell.angle_alpha   90.00
_cell.angle_beta   90.00
_cell.angle_gamma   90.00
#
_symmetry.space_group_name_H-M   'P 1'
#
loop_
_entity.id
_entity.type
_entity.pdbx_description
1 polymer ?
#
loop_
_entity_poly.entity_id
_entity_poly.type
_entity_poly.pdbx_seq_one_letter_code
_entity_poly.pdbx_strand_id
1 'polypeptide(L)'
;MREYPLVPSTALVLVAHDYKYDLPVLKHALSSDVGYIGMLGSSRRGTTILRHLAEDGVTPEALARVHVPIGLDLGARSAPEIALAILAEIQAVRGGGSGRSLSARPAGGGTSPAGSGTSSAGSGTST
;
A
#
# COMPACT_ATOMS: atom_id res chain seq x y z
N MET A 1 -18.05 2.07 -7.57
CA MET A 1 -17.19 2.49 -6.44
C MET A 1 -17.25 4.02 -6.27
N ARG A 2 -18.44 4.60 -6.08
CA ARG A 2 -18.63 6.07 -6.01
C ARG A 2 -18.99 6.60 -4.61
N GLU A 3 -19.06 5.73 -3.61
CA GLU A 3 -19.55 6.06 -2.27
C GLU A 3 -18.43 6.20 -1.23
N TYR A 4 -17.23 5.69 -1.53
CA TYR A 4 -16.07 5.78 -0.64
C TYR A 4 -14.88 6.42 -1.38
N PRO A 5 -14.37 7.57 -0.91
CA PRO A 5 -13.26 8.26 -1.57
C PRO A 5 -11.96 7.47 -1.45
N LEU A 6 -11.28 7.28 -2.59
CA LEU A 6 -9.96 6.66 -2.69
C LEU A 6 -8.87 7.73 -2.54
N VAL A 7 -8.70 8.19 -1.30
CA VAL A 7 -7.78 9.26 -0.90
C VAL A 7 -6.56 8.71 -0.15
N PRO A 8 -5.51 9.51 0.10
CA PRO A 8 -4.28 9.03 0.75
C PRO A 8 -4.48 8.37 2.13
N SER A 9 -5.52 8.70 2.87
CA SER A 9 -5.84 8.07 4.17
C SER A 9 -6.61 6.74 4.05
N THR A 10 -7.04 6.36 2.85
CA THR A 10 -7.80 5.13 2.58
C THR A 10 -6.83 3.95 2.36
N ALA A 11 -7.17 2.78 2.89
CA ALA A 11 -6.53 1.51 2.54
C ALA A 11 -7.57 0.62 1.84
N LEU A 12 -7.27 0.20 0.62
CA LEU A 12 -8.09 -0.74 -0.12
C LEU A 12 -7.56 -2.17 0.09
N VAL A 13 -8.44 -3.04 0.59
CA VAL A 13 -8.14 -4.46 0.80
C VAL A 13 -9.09 -5.30 -0.05
N LEU A 14 -8.54 -6.04 -1.00
CA LEU A 14 -9.29 -6.95 -1.85
C LEU A 14 -9.25 -8.36 -1.26
N VAL A 15 -10.41 -8.83 -0.81
CA VAL A 15 -10.60 -10.18 -0.25
C VAL A 15 -11.37 -11.09 -1.23
N ALA A 16 -11.70 -10.59 -2.43
CA ALA A 16 -12.48 -11.34 -3.40
C ALA A 16 -11.72 -12.57 -3.93
N HIS A 17 -12.47 -13.57 -4.39
CA HIS A 17 -11.96 -14.83 -4.94
C HIS A 17 -12.07 -14.93 -6.47
N ASP A 18 -12.48 -13.87 -7.18
CA ASP A 18 -12.66 -13.89 -8.63
C ASP A 18 -11.97 -12.68 -9.31
N TYR A 19 -11.00 -12.99 -10.19
CA TYR A 19 -10.16 -12.04 -10.91
C TYR A 19 -10.95 -11.05 -11.77
N LYS A 20 -12.15 -11.44 -12.24
CA LYS A 20 -13.00 -10.57 -13.07
C LYS A 20 -13.45 -9.33 -12.32
N TYR A 21 -13.55 -9.42 -10.99
CA TYR A 21 -13.87 -8.28 -10.13
C TYR A 21 -12.62 -7.53 -9.69
N ASP A 22 -11.52 -8.23 -9.42
CA ASP A 22 -10.29 -7.58 -8.95
C ASP A 22 -9.66 -6.67 -9.99
N LEU A 23 -9.60 -7.10 -11.25
CA LEU A 23 -8.95 -6.32 -12.33
C LEU A 23 -9.53 -4.90 -12.50
N PRO A 24 -10.84 -4.70 -12.69
CA PRO A 24 -11.38 -3.36 -12.84
C PRO A 24 -11.25 -2.51 -11.56
N VAL A 25 -11.33 -3.14 -10.39
CA VAL A 25 -11.16 -2.43 -9.10
C VAL A 25 -9.71 -1.99 -8.91
N LEU A 26 -8.74 -2.86 -9.19
CA LEU A 26 -7.31 -2.54 -9.14
C LEU A 26 -6.97 -1.45 -10.15
N LYS A 27 -7.47 -1.54 -11.38
CA LYS A 27 -7.24 -0.51 -12.41
C LYS A 27 -7.74 0.86 -11.96
N HIS A 28 -8.93 0.92 -11.36
CA HIS A 28 -9.48 2.16 -10.80
C HIS A 28 -8.71 2.68 -9.57
N ALA A 29 -8.31 1.78 -8.67
CA ALA A 29 -7.53 2.14 -7.48
C ALA A 29 -6.14 2.66 -7.85
N LEU A 30 -5.50 2.04 -8.85
CA LEU A 30 -4.18 2.43 -9.33
C LEU A 30 -4.18 3.79 -10.04
N SER A 31 -5.31 4.21 -10.61
CA SER A 31 -5.51 5.57 -11.14
C SER A 31 -5.89 6.60 -10.08
N SER A 32 -5.88 6.24 -8.80
CA SER A 32 -6.27 7.12 -7.67
C SER A 32 -5.12 7.36 -6.70
N ASP A 33 -5.34 8.31 -5.79
CA ASP A 33 -4.41 8.67 -4.71
C ASP A 33 -4.59 7.80 -3.45
N VAL A 34 -5.20 6.61 -3.57
CA VAL A 34 -5.35 5.68 -2.45
C VAL A 34 -3.99 5.37 -1.81
N GLY A 35 -3.91 5.46 -0.48
CA GLY A 35 -2.65 5.33 0.25
C GLY A 35 -2.10 3.91 0.32
N TYR A 36 -2.94 2.90 0.13
CA TYR A 36 -2.54 1.49 0.19
C TYR A 36 -3.48 0.60 -0.62
N ILE A 37 -2.92 -0.37 -1.35
CA ILE A 37 -3.66 -1.36 -2.14
C ILE A 37 -3.10 -2.74 -1.80
N GLY A 38 -3.92 -3.59 -1.19
CA GLY A 38 -3.55 -4.96 -0.88
C GLY A 38 -4.56 -5.96 -1.42
N MET A 39 -4.07 -7.13 -1.84
CA MET A 39 -4.89 -8.21 -2.35
C MET A 39 -4.57 -9.53 -1.65
N LEU A 40 -5.61 -10.15 -1.10
CA LEU A 40 -5.55 -11.49 -0.54
C LEU A 40 -5.39 -12.53 -1.66
N GLY A 41 -4.53 -13.52 -1.44
CA GLY A 41 -4.35 -14.64 -2.37
C GLY A 41 -2.91 -15.14 -2.41
N SER A 42 -2.70 -16.24 -3.13
CA SER A 42 -1.35 -16.77 -3.34
C SER A 42 -0.52 -15.85 -4.23
N SER A 43 0.81 -15.92 -4.10
CA SER A 43 1.75 -15.18 -4.94
C SER A 43 1.51 -15.47 -6.44
N ARG A 44 1.22 -16.73 -6.79
CA ARG A 44 0.89 -17.15 -8.16
C ARG A 44 -0.32 -16.42 -8.73
N ARG A 45 -1.40 -16.28 -7.94
CA ARG A 45 -2.58 -15.53 -8.34
C ARG A 45 -2.23 -14.05 -8.52
N GLY A 46 -1.47 -13.47 -7.58
CA GLY A 46 -0.96 -12.12 -7.66
C GLY A 46 -0.22 -11.84 -8.97
N THR A 47 0.79 -12.66 -9.29
CA THR A 47 1.57 -12.54 -10.53
C THR A 47 0.69 -12.59 -11.77
N THR A 48 -0.35 -13.44 -11.79
CA THR A 48 -1.27 -13.55 -12.93
C THR A 48 -2.08 -12.27 -13.12
N ILE A 49 -2.63 -11.72 -12.04
CA ILE A 49 -3.42 -10.48 -12.06
C ILE A 49 -2.54 -9.28 -12.46
N LEU A 50 -1.34 -9.16 -11.86
CA LEU A 50 -0.42 -8.07 -12.20
C LEU A 50 0.05 -8.12 -13.66
N ARG A 51 0.26 -9.32 -14.21
CA ARG A 51 0.56 -9.48 -15.64
C ARG A 51 -0.59 -8.98 -16.51
N HIS A 52 -1.83 -9.35 -16.21
CA HIS A 52 -2.98 -8.86 -16.97
C HIS A 52 -3.13 -7.34 -16.90
N LEU A 53 -2.89 -6.74 -15.73
CA LEU A 53 -2.88 -5.28 -15.61
C LEU A 53 -1.75 -4.63 -16.44
N ALA A 54 -0.57 -5.26 -16.50
CA ALA A 54 0.53 -4.80 -17.34
C ALA A 54 0.20 -4.88 -18.84
N GLU A 55 -0.40 -5.99 -19.29
CA GLU A 55 -0.92 -6.17 -20.65
C GLU A 55 -1.96 -5.09 -21.01
N ASP A 56 -2.71 -4.63 -20.01
CA ASP A 56 -3.69 -3.55 -20.09
C ASP A 56 -3.10 -2.13 -20.05
N GLY A 57 -1.77 -2.00 -20.00
CA GLY A 57 -1.04 -0.73 -20.05
C GLY A 57 -0.76 -0.07 -18.70
N VAL A 58 -0.98 -0.76 -17.58
CA VAL A 58 -0.61 -0.24 -16.25
C VAL A 58 0.91 -0.25 -16.09
N THR A 59 1.48 0.87 -15.64
CA THR A 59 2.94 1.03 -15.55
C THR A 59 3.55 0.18 -14.42
N PRO A 60 4.84 -0.21 -14.52
CA PRO A 60 5.52 -0.95 -13.45
C PRO A 60 5.47 -0.25 -12.09
N GLU A 61 5.56 1.09 -12.07
CA GLU A 61 5.53 1.90 -10.86
C GLU A 61 4.15 1.84 -10.18
N ALA A 62 3.08 1.85 -10.98
CA ALA A 62 1.73 1.67 -10.46
C ALA A 62 1.55 0.24 -9.93
N LEU A 63 1.98 -0.78 -10.67
CA LEU A 63 1.89 -2.18 -10.23
C LEU A 63 2.65 -2.44 -8.92
N ALA A 64 3.78 -1.75 -8.70
CA ALA A 64 4.56 -1.86 -7.47
C ALA A 64 3.82 -1.36 -6.22
N ARG A 65 2.72 -0.59 -6.38
CA ARG A 65 1.85 -0.18 -5.26
C ARG A 65 0.94 -1.30 -4.73
N VAL A 66 0.85 -2.43 -5.43
CA VAL A 66 -0.04 -3.54 -5.05
C VAL A 66 0.69 -4.55 -4.18
N HIS A 67 0.22 -4.73 -2.95
CA HIS A 67 0.71 -5.73 -2.02
C HIS A 67 0.00 -7.08 -2.24
N VAL A 68 0.71 -8.07 -2.79
CA VAL A 68 0.19 -9.43 -2.98
C VAL A 68 1.30 -10.50 -2.83
N PRO A 69 1.15 -11.47 -1.90
CA PRO A 69 0.09 -11.58 -0.89
C PRO A 69 0.09 -10.39 0.06
N ILE A 70 -1.11 -9.95 0.46
CA ILE A 70 -1.29 -8.91 1.46
C ILE A 70 -0.89 -9.40 2.87
N GLY A 71 -0.32 -8.50 3.68
CA GLY A 71 0.01 -8.70 5.09
C GLY A 71 1.49 -8.93 5.35
N LEU A 72 1.92 -8.61 6.59
CA LEU A 72 3.26 -8.96 7.06
C LEU A 72 3.38 -10.46 7.33
N ASP A 73 4.58 -11.01 7.18
CA ASP A 73 4.88 -12.38 7.56
C ASP A 73 4.93 -12.52 9.09
N LEU A 74 3.76 -12.73 9.69
CA LEU A 74 3.57 -12.97 11.12
C LEU A 74 3.35 -14.47 11.44
N GLY A 75 3.49 -15.36 10.45
CA GLY A 75 3.14 -16.78 10.59
C GLY A 75 1.63 -17.03 10.75
N ALA A 76 0.79 -16.11 10.28
CA ALA A 76 -0.66 -16.15 10.41
C ALA A 76 -1.32 -17.36 9.72
N ARG A 77 -2.26 -18.01 10.41
CA ARG A 77 -3.02 -19.19 9.94
C ARG A 77 -4.52 -19.03 10.12
N SER A 78 -4.96 -18.35 11.17
CA SER A 78 -6.37 -18.10 11.43
C SER A 78 -6.84 -16.77 10.83
N ALA A 79 -8.16 -16.60 10.61
CA ALA A 79 -8.69 -15.35 10.08
C ALA A 79 -8.34 -14.11 10.93
N PRO A 80 -8.41 -14.15 12.28
CA PRO A 80 -7.93 -13.04 13.11
C PRO A 80 -6.43 -12.75 12.96
N GLU A 81 -5.59 -13.78 12.84
CA GLU A 81 -4.16 -13.60 12.62
C GLU A 81 -3.87 -12.98 11.25
N ILE A 82 -4.61 -13.38 10.21
CA ILE A 82 -4.49 -12.81 8.86
C ILE A 82 -4.93 -11.34 8.89
N ALA A 83 -6.04 -11.02 9.57
CA ALA A 83 -6.49 -9.64 9.73
C ALA A 83 -5.43 -8.78 10.45
N LEU A 84 -4.80 -9.31 11.50
CA LEU A 84 -3.70 -8.64 12.19
C LEU A 84 -2.50 -8.41 11.27
N ALA A 85 -2.12 -9.40 10.46
CA ALA A 85 -1.03 -9.29 9.49
C ALA A 85 -1.30 -8.19 8.44
N ILE A 86 -2.54 -8.09 7.96
CA ILE A 86 -2.98 -7.05 7.01
C ILE A 86 -2.91 -5.67 7.66
N LEU A 87 -3.49 -5.50 8.85
CA LEU A 87 -3.50 -4.23 9.56
C LEU A 87 -2.08 -3.77 9.91
N ALA A 88 -1.20 -4.70 10.28
CA ALA A 88 0.21 -4.41 10.56
C ALA A 88 0.95 -3.93 9.30
N GLU A 89 0.71 -4.54 8.12
CA GLU A 89 1.31 -4.08 6.87
C GLU A 89 0.80 -2.68 6.47
N ILE A 90 -0.51 -2.44 6.58
CA ILE A 90 -1.10 -1.12 6.30
C ILE A 90 -0.43 -0.04 7.15
N GLN A 91 -0.23 -0.29 8.45
CA GLN A 91 0.43 0.66 9.34
C GLN A 91 1.92 0.81 9.03
N ALA A 92 2.62 -0.29 8.71
CA ALA A 92 4.03 -0.25 8.33
C ALA A 92 4.23 0.61 7.06
N VAL A 93 3.43 0.42 6.02
CA VAL A 93 3.51 1.23 4.79
C VAL A 93 3.21 2.70 5.07
N ARG A 94 2.15 3.00 5.82
CA ARG A 94 1.77 4.38 6.17
C ARG A 94 2.83 5.11 7.00
N GLY A 95 3.44 4.39 7.95
CA GLY A 95 4.45 4.94 8.85
C GLY A 95 5.89 4.85 8.34
N GLY A 96 6.13 4.26 7.16
CA GLY A 96 7.49 3.95 6.68
C GLY A 96 8.23 2.93 7.56
N GLY A 97 7.49 2.08 8.28
CA GLY A 97 8.01 1.04 9.14
C GLY A 97 8.46 -0.20 8.35
N SER A 98 9.47 -0.90 8.87
CA SER A 98 10.02 -2.11 8.23
C SER A 98 9.29 -3.42 8.59
N GLY A 99 8.36 -3.38 9.55
CA GLY A 99 7.72 -4.58 10.11
C GLY A 99 8.65 -5.47 10.96
N ARG A 100 9.93 -5.10 11.14
CA ARG A 100 10.89 -5.83 11.98
C ARG A 100 10.74 -5.44 13.46
N SER A 101 11.17 -6.33 14.36
CA SER A 101 11.22 -6.03 15.79
C SER A 101 12.08 -4.79 16.06
N LEU A 102 11.56 -3.85 16.86
CA LEU A 102 12.28 -2.66 17.29
C LEU A 102 13.53 -2.99 18.11
N SER A 103 13.52 -4.09 18.89
CA SER A 103 14.68 -4.54 19.66
C SER A 103 15.83 -5.04 18.79
N ALA A 104 15.54 -5.45 17.55
CA ALA A 104 16.54 -5.85 16.57
C ALA A 104 17.07 -4.67 15.74
N ARG A 105 16.55 -3.44 15.95
CA ARG A 105 17.06 -2.24 15.28
C ARG A 105 18.38 -1.83 15.92
N PRO A 106 19.45 -1.59 15.14
CA PRO A 106 20.68 -1.06 15.70
C PRO A 106 20.40 0.26 16.45
N ALA A 107 20.92 0.37 17.67
CA ALA A 107 20.77 1.53 18.52
C ALA A 107 21.44 2.75 17.85
N GLY A 108 20.65 3.61 17.21
CA GLY A 108 21.15 4.81 16.54
C GLY A 108 20.33 5.31 15.34
N GLY A 109 19.48 4.46 14.74
CA GLY A 109 18.69 4.85 13.57
C GLY A 109 17.38 5.55 13.89
N GLY A 110 17.39 6.70 14.57
CA GLY A 110 16.17 7.49 14.83
C GLY A 110 15.44 7.88 13.54
N THR A 111 14.28 7.29 13.29
CA THR A 111 13.33 7.81 12.31
C THR A 111 12.60 8.97 12.97
N SER A 112 13.11 10.19 12.74
CA SER A 112 12.32 11.39 13.00
C SER A 112 11.06 11.31 12.10
N PRO A 113 9.84 11.45 12.62
CA PRO A 113 8.68 11.60 11.76
C PRO A 113 8.92 12.88 10.96
N ALA A 114 8.96 12.76 9.63
CA ALA A 114 9.10 13.90 8.74
C ALA A 114 7.91 14.84 8.97
N GLY A 115 8.12 15.83 9.84
CA GLY A 115 7.24 16.96 10.01
C GLY A 115 7.22 17.75 8.72
N SER A 116 6.02 17.96 8.21
CA SER A 116 5.66 18.89 7.16
C SER A 116 6.29 20.27 7.40
N GLY A 117 7.39 20.56 6.70
CA GLY A 117 7.90 21.90 6.52
C GLY A 117 7.07 22.62 5.47
N THR A 118 6.01 23.30 5.89
CA THR A 118 5.52 24.47 5.18
C THR A 118 6.46 25.63 5.55
N SER A 119 7.20 26.17 4.57
CA SER A 119 7.83 27.47 4.69
C SER A 119 7.56 28.27 3.42
N SER A 120 6.48 29.04 3.53
CA SER A 120 6.16 30.32 2.90
C SER A 120 7.17 30.93 1.92
N ALA A 121 6.61 31.31 0.78
CA ALA A 121 7.09 32.37 -0.10
C ALA A 121 7.53 33.62 0.69
N GLY A 122 8.70 34.13 0.31
CA GLY A 122 9.20 35.46 0.67
C GLY A 122 9.70 36.15 -0.58
N SER A 123 8.92 37.10 -1.06
CA SER A 123 9.20 38.04 -2.14
C SER A 123 10.46 38.87 -1.89
N GLY A 124 11.26 39.11 -2.92
CA GLY A 124 12.38 40.04 -2.88
C GLY A 124 12.80 40.49 -4.28
N THR A 125 12.05 41.43 -4.85
CA THR A 125 12.49 42.30 -5.95
C THR A 125 13.26 43.46 -5.33
N SER A 126 14.47 43.79 -5.80
CA SER A 126 14.95 45.17 -6.02
C SER A 126 16.42 45.20 -6.47
N THR A 127 16.59 45.81 -7.64
CA THR A 127 17.69 46.70 -8.10
C THR A 127 19.11 46.16 -8.18
#